data_AF-A0A1S0TFB1-F1
#
_entry.id   AF-A0A1S0TFB1-F1
#
_cell.length_a   1.000
_cell.length_b   1.000
_cell.length_c   1.000
_cell.angle_alpha   90.00
_cell.angle_beta   90.00
_cell.angle_gamma   90.00
#
_symmetry.space_group_name_H-M   'P 1'
#
loop_
_entity.id
_entity.type
_entity.pdbx_description
1 polymer ?
#
loop_
_entity_poly.entity_id
_entity_poly.type
_entity_poly.pdbx_seq_one_letter_code
_entity_poly.pdbx_strand_id
1 'polypeptide(L)' 'MSGAGRRSNVCEITGLSAHQKAILTTMWRQLPRGLVFDLGKRVFEIIFERDPNLLVIINLEHLQSTNQWHEHVNFRTHAQ' A
#
# COMPACT_ATOMS: atom_id res chain seq x y z
N MET A 1 5.79 -29.97 35.64
CA MET A 1 6.42 -29.83 34.32
C MET A 1 5.62 -28.80 33.54
N SER A 2 6.08 -27.54 33.55
CA SER A 2 5.33 -26.42 32.96
C SER A 2 5.39 -26.51 31.44
N GLY A 3 4.28 -26.93 30.83
CA GLY A 3 4.06 -26.82 29.39
C GLY A 3 4.00 -25.33 29.02
N ALA A 4 5.15 -24.76 28.69
CA ALA A 4 5.21 -23.44 28.09
C ALA A 4 4.49 -23.53 26.74
N GLY A 5 3.25 -23.04 26.69
CA GLY A 5 2.52 -22.86 25.45
C GLY A 5 3.42 -22.12 24.47
N ARG A 6 3.67 -22.71 23.29
CA ARG A 6 4.40 -22.08 22.20
C ARG A 6 3.69 -20.76 21.88
N ARG A 7 4.14 -19.65 22.45
CA ARG A 7 3.73 -18.32 21.99
C ARG A 7 4.06 -18.28 20.50
N SER A 8 3.02 -18.16 19.69
CA SER A 8 3.17 -18.08 18.24
C SER A 8 4.11 -16.90 17.95
N ASN A 9 5.26 -17.14 17.33
CA ASN A 9 6.20 -16.09 16.91
C ASN A 9 5.66 -15.28 15.71
N VAL A 10 4.34 -15.24 15.55
CA VAL A 10 3.59 -14.60 14.47
C VAL A 10 2.95 -13.34 15.05
N CYS A 11 3.13 -12.22 14.38
CA CYS A 11 2.49 -10.97 14.75
C CYS A 11 0.98 -11.06 14.53
N GLU A 12 0.18 -10.78 15.55
CA GLU A 12 -1.28 -10.85 15.49
C GLU A 12 -1.89 -9.85 14.51
N ILE A 13 -1.28 -8.68 14.35
CA ILE A 13 -1.76 -7.63 13.43
C ILE A 13 -1.52 -8.01 11.98
N THR A 14 -0.30 -8.47 11.66
CA THR A 14 0.08 -8.71 10.27
C THR A 14 -0.09 -10.17 9.84
N GLY A 15 -0.27 -11.10 10.78
CA GLY A 15 -0.27 -12.54 10.52
C GLY A 15 1.10 -13.09 10.09
N LEU A 16 2.18 -12.33 10.27
CA LEU A 16 3.52 -12.68 9.76
C LEU A 16 4.50 -12.99 10.89
N SER A 17 5.27 -14.05 10.71
CA SER A 17 6.45 -14.34 11.51
C SER A 17 7.57 -13.33 11.27
N ALA A 18 8.52 -13.25 12.21
CA ALA A 18 9.71 -12.41 12.05
C ALA A 18 10.50 -12.75 10.77
N HIS A 19 10.60 -14.03 10.42
CA HIS A 19 11.28 -14.47 9.21
C HIS A 19 10.57 -13.99 7.92
N GLN A 20 9.24 -14.11 7.86
CA GLN A 20 8.46 -13.61 6.71
C GLN A 20 8.57 -12.08 6.57
N LYS A 21 8.57 -11.33 7.68
CA LYS A 21 8.81 -9.87 7.65
C LYS A 21 10.19 -9.53 7.11
N ALA A 22 11.23 -10.30 7.46
CA ALA A 22 12.58 -10.11 6.96
C ALA A 22 12.67 -10.37 5.44
N ILE A 23 11.99 -11.42 4.95
CA ILE A 23 11.89 -11.70 3.51
C ILE A 23 11.21 -10.54 2.78
N LEU A 24 10.03 -10.11 3.23
CA LEU A 24 9.30 -9.01 2.60
C LEU A 24 10.11 -7.71 2.58
N THR A 25 10.79 -7.40 3.68
CA THR A 25 11.65 -6.21 3.77
C THR A 25 12.80 -6.29 2.77
N THR A 26 13.41 -7.46 2.63
CA THR A 26 14.51 -7.67 1.68
C THR A 26 14.03 -7.54 0.24
N MET A 27 12.92 -8.20 -0.09
CA MET A 27 12.32 -8.13 -1.41
C MET A 27 11.93 -6.69 -1.76
N TRP A 28 11.27 -5.97 -0.85
CA TRP A 28 10.88 -4.58 -1.05
C TRP A 28 12.08 -3.67 -1.34
N ARG A 29 13.19 -3.83 -0.59
CA ARG A 29 14.41 -3.04 -0.79
C ARG A 29 15.13 -3.34 -2.10
N GLN A 30 14.96 -4.55 -2.64
CA GLN A 30 15.57 -4.95 -3.91
C GLN A 30 14.76 -4.49 -5.13
N LEU A 31 13.52 -4.05 -4.95
CA LEU A 31 12.72 -3.51 -6.04
C LEU A 31 13.36 -2.21 -6.57
N PRO A 32 13.51 -2.07 -7.90
CA PRO A 32 13.94 -0.81 -8.51
C PRO A 32 13.01 0.32 -8.09
N ARG A 33 13.55 1.49 -7.73
CA ARG A 33 12.72 2.63 -7.27
C ARG A 33 11.67 3.06 -8.30
N GLY A 34 12.02 3.04 -9.59
CA GLY A 34 11.07 3.33 -10.67
C GLY A 34 9.89 2.35 -10.68
N LEU A 35 10.17 1.05 -10.47
CA LEU A 35 9.13 0.03 -10.38
C LEU A 35 8.24 0.22 -9.14
N VAL A 36 8.81 0.59 -7.99
CA VAL A 36 8.02 0.89 -6.78
C VAL A 36 7.07 2.06 -7.03
N PHE A 37 7.54 3.09 -7.72
CA PHE A 37 6.71 4.26 -8.07
C PHE A 37 5.56 3.90 -9.01
N ASP A 38 5.85 3.16 -10.08
CA ASP A 38 4.83 2.74 -11.06
C ASP A 38 3.79 1.80 -10.42
N LEU A 39 4.24 0.88 -9.55
CA LEU A 39 3.34 0.02 -8.79
C LEU A 39 2.49 0.81 -7.79
N GLY A 40 3.09 1.78 -7.08
CA GLY A 40 2.38 2.66 -6.15
C GLY A 40 1.23 3.40 -6.83
N LYS A 41 1.52 4.05 -7.97
CA LYS A 41 0.49 4.67 -8.80
C LYS A 41 -0.64 3.72 -9.16
N ARG A 42 -0.29 2.55 -9.69
CA ARG A 42 -1.28 1.56 -10.13
C ARG A 42 -2.17 1.05 -8.99
N VAL A 43 -1.64 0.92 -7.78
CA VAL A 43 -2.43 0.56 -6.59
C VAL A 43 -3.47 1.65 -6.30
N PHE A 44 -3.06 2.92 -6.29
CA PHE A 44 -3.99 4.02 -6.04
C PHE A 44 -5.00 4.22 -7.18
N GLU A 45 -4.60 4.01 -8.43
CA GLU A 45 -5.53 4.02 -9.56
C GLU A 45 -6.66 3.01 -9.35
N ILE A 46 -6.30 1.77 -9.02
CA ILE A 46 -7.29 0.71 -8.74
C ILE A 46 -8.20 1.08 -7.56
N ILE A 47 -7.65 1.72 -6.51
CA ILE A 47 -8.44 2.14 -5.34
C ILE A 47 -9.47 3.20 -5.73
N PHE A 48 -9.05 4.24 -6.45
CA PHE A 48 -9.93 5.35 -6.83
C PHE A 48 -10.91 4.97 -7.95
N GLU A 49 -10.53 4.07 -8.86
CA GLU A 49 -11.46 3.51 -9.85
C GLU A 49 -12.54 2.63 -9.19
N ARG A 50 -12.19 1.89 -8.14
CA ARG A 50 -13.14 1.04 -7.39
C ARG A 50 -14.06 1.85 -6.49
N ASP A 51 -13.54 2.89 -5.85
CA ASP A 51 -14.32 3.80 -5.02
C ASP A 51 -13.87 5.25 -5.26
N PRO A 52 -14.52 5.96 -6.20
CA PRO A 52 -14.19 7.35 -6.49
C PRO A 52 -14.29 8.25 -5.27
N ASN A 53 -15.13 7.93 -4.27
CA ASN A 53 -15.30 8.78 -3.09
C ASN A 53 -13.99 8.99 -2.32
N LEU A 54 -13.07 8.02 -2.40
CA LEU A 54 -11.77 8.08 -1.75
C LEU A 54 -10.84 9.17 -2.30
N LEU A 55 -11.16 9.78 -3.45
CA LEU A 55 -10.45 10.96 -3.96
C LEU A 55 -10.48 12.15 -2.98
N VAL A 56 -11.42 12.18 -2.03
CA VAL A 56 -11.44 13.17 -0.94
C VAL A 56 -10.18 13.12 -0.07
N ILE A 57 -9.54 11.95 0.08
CA ILE A 57 -8.33 11.78 0.89
C ILE A 57 -7.15 12.57 0.32
N ILE A 58 -7.18 12.84 -0.99
CA ILE A 58 -6.16 13.60 -1.72
C ILE A 58 -6.70 14.94 -2.24
N ASN A 59 -7.81 15.42 -1.69
CA ASN A 59 -8.48 16.68 -2.04
C ASN A 59 -8.87 16.77 -3.54
N LEU A 60 -9.33 15.66 -4.12
CA LEU A 60 -9.79 15.56 -5.51
C LEU A 60 -11.25 15.11 -5.63
N GLU A 61 -12.06 15.35 -4.61
CA GLU A 61 -13.50 15.00 -4.59
C GLU A 61 -14.28 15.64 -5.74
N HIS A 62 -13.86 16.82 -6.20
CA HIS A 62 -14.44 17.50 -7.34
C HIS A 62 -14.18 16.79 -8.69
N LEU A 63 -13.26 15.82 -8.74
CA LEU A 63 -12.90 15.06 -9.94
C LEU A 63 -13.48 13.64 -9.97
N GLN A 64 -14.30 13.25 -9.00
CA GLN A 64 -14.82 11.89 -8.82
C GLN A 64 -15.55 11.31 -10.03
N SER A 65 -16.18 12.16 -10.84
CA SER A 65 -16.91 11.74 -12.04
C SER A 65 -16.08 11.86 -13.32
N THR A 66 -14.75 12.01 -13.19
CA THR A 66 -13.83 12.26 -14.31
C THR A 66 -12.58 11.39 -14.18
N ASN A 67 -11.77 11.35 -15.24
CA ASN A 67 -10.44 10.75 -15.21
C ASN A 67 -9.32 11.80 -15.10
N GLN A 68 -9.66 13.07 -14.83
CA GLN A 68 -8.67 14.15 -14.79
C GLN A 68 -7.75 14.08 -13.57
N TRP A 69 -8.14 13.32 -12.54
CA TRP A 69 -7.34 13.14 -11.34
C TRP A 69 -6.03 12.37 -11.59
N HIS A 70 -5.93 11.53 -12.65
CA HIS A 70 -4.71 10.77 -12.97
C HIS A 70 -3.49 11.67 -13.22
N GLU A 71 -3.70 12.86 -13.81
CA GLU A 71 -2.62 13.80 -14.12
C GLU A 71 -2.48 14.90 -13.05
N HIS A 72 -3.36 14.91 -12.05
CA HIS A 72 -3.39 15.95 -11.04
C HIS A 72 -2.15 15.91 -10.13
N VAL A 73 -1.64 17.08 -9.73
CA VAL A 73 -0.43 17.18 -8.90
C VAL A 73 -0.61 16.47 -7.55
N ASN A 74 -1.78 16.61 -6.90
CA ASN A 74 -2.07 15.92 -5.64
C ASN A 74 -1.96 14.40 -5.76
N PHE A 75 -2.46 13.81 -6.85
CA PHE A 75 -2.33 12.37 -7.09
C PHE A 75 -0.86 11.98 -7.27
N ARG A 76 -0.10 12.73 -8.09
CA ARG A 76 1.33 12.47 -8.30
C ARG A 76 2.15 12.58 -7.01
N THR A 77 1.87 13.57 -6.17
CA THR A 77 2.55 13.74 -4.87
C THR A 77 2.16 12.66 -3.88
N HIS A 78 0.90 12.20 -3.87
CA HIS A 78 0.45 11.14 -2.97
C HIS A 78 1.03 9.77 -3.35
N ALA A 79 1.19 9.51 -4.64
CA ALA A 79 1.75 8.24 -5.14
C ALA A 79 3.29 8.18 -5.13
N GLN A 80 3.99 9.30 -4.83
CA GLN A 80 5.46 9.37 -4.68
C GLN A 80 5.91 8.95 -3.29
#